data_AF-A0A661SC28-F1
#
_entry.id   AF-A0A661SC28-F1
#
_cell.length_a   1.000
_cell.length_b   1.000
_cell.length_c   1.000
_cell.angle_alpha   90.00
_cell.angle_beta   90.00
_cell.angle_gamma   90.00
#
_symmetry.space_group_name_H-M   'P 1'
#
loop_
_entity.id
_entity.type
_entity.pdbx_description
1 polymer ?
#
loop_
_entity_poly.entity_id
_entity_poly.type
_entity_poly.pdbx_seq_one_letter_code
_entity_poly.pdbx_strand_id
1 'polypeptide(L)'
;MKKFSTEADARIVIDDLLRQAGWEPADKSQVLTEISIRDMTWIVAEPVVRYRVQSATKTKDGDEISTGRADYVLLNRRGRPPAIIEAKRSAIEPYTAKQQALPYAKKIAAPFIFLTNGEIIY
;
A
#
# COMPACT_ATOMS: atom_id res chain seq x y z
N MET A 1 9.63 -17.40 -18.24
CA MET A 1 8.90 -16.46 -17.34
C MET A 1 9.59 -15.11 -17.42
N LYS A 2 8.89 -14.04 -17.82
CA LYS A 2 9.46 -12.69 -17.79
C LYS A 2 9.70 -12.32 -16.32
N LYS A 3 10.95 -12.05 -15.96
CA LYS A 3 11.30 -11.58 -14.61
C LYS A 3 10.86 -10.12 -14.49
N PHE A 4 9.77 -9.88 -13.78
CA PHE A 4 9.36 -8.55 -13.34
C PHE A 4 10.31 -8.14 -12.19
N SER A 5 11.50 -7.66 -12.54
CA SER A 5 12.58 -7.46 -11.56
C SER A 5 12.43 -6.18 -10.74
N THR A 6 11.59 -5.25 -11.21
CA THR A 6 11.43 -3.93 -10.58
C THR A 6 10.08 -3.81 -9.85
N GLU A 7 9.99 -2.82 -8.97
CA GLU A 7 8.72 -2.46 -8.33
C GLU A 7 7.69 -1.96 -9.36
N ALA A 8 8.13 -1.21 -10.37
CA ALA A 8 7.26 -0.72 -11.44
C ALA A 8 6.64 -1.87 -12.24
N ASP A 9 7.41 -2.93 -12.51
CA ASP A 9 6.90 -4.13 -13.17
C ASP A 9 5.83 -4.85 -12.33
N ALA A 10 6.06 -4.97 -11.02
CA ALA A 10 5.07 -5.56 -10.11
C ALA A 10 3.78 -4.72 -10.08
N ARG A 11 3.89 -3.40 -10.12
CA ARG A 11 2.73 -2.49 -10.18
C ARG A 11 1.89 -2.68 -11.44
N ILE A 12 2.49 -2.96 -12.60
CA ILE A 12 1.73 -3.28 -13.82
C ILE A 12 0.81 -4.49 -13.58
N VAL A 13 1.36 -5.54 -12.97
CA VAL A 13 0.59 -6.76 -12.65
C VAL A 13 -0.49 -6.47 -11.61
N ILE A 14 -0.17 -5.70 -10.56
CA ILE A 14 -1.12 -5.34 -9.50
C ILE A 14 -2.26 -4.49 -10.06
N ASP A 15 -1.98 -3.55 -10.95
CA ASP A 15 -3.00 -2.72 -11.61
C ASP A 15 -3.97 -3.58 -12.43
N ASP A 16 -3.46 -4.61 -13.13
CA ASP A 16 -4.31 -5.55 -13.86
C ASP A 16 -5.15 -6.43 -12.93
N LEU A 17 -4.60 -6.85 -11.79
CA LEU A 17 -5.35 -7.59 -10.76
C LEU A 17 -6.46 -6.73 -10.14
N LEU A 18 -6.18 -5.45 -9.90
CA LEU A 18 -7.18 -4.48 -9.44
C LEU A 18 -8.33 -4.36 -10.45
N ARG A 19 -8.01 -4.18 -11.74
CA ARG A 19 -9.02 -4.12 -12.81
C ARG A 19 -9.86 -5.39 -12.89
N GLN A 20 -9.25 -6.56 -12.76
CA GLN A 20 -9.96 -7.84 -12.74
C GLN A 20 -10.91 -7.95 -11.52
N ALA A 21 -10.53 -7.37 -10.39
CA ALA A 21 -11.37 -7.27 -9.19
C ALA A 21 -12.42 -6.14 -9.24
N GLY A 22 -12.49 -5.39 -10.35
CA GLY A 22 -13.45 -4.29 -10.55
C GLY A 22 -13.04 -2.96 -9.95
N TRP A 23 -11.77 -2.80 -9.55
CA TRP A 23 -11.18 -1.54 -9.10
C TRP A 23 -10.44 -0.88 -10.25
N GLU A 24 -10.61 0.42 -10.47
CA GLU A 24 -9.89 1.15 -11.54
C GLU A 24 -8.76 2.02 -10.94
N PRO A 25 -7.47 1.64 -11.10
CA PRO A 25 -6.32 2.43 -10.60
C PRO A 25 -6.26 3.88 -11.12
N ALA A 26 -6.82 4.14 -12.30
CA ALA A 26 -6.91 5.49 -12.87
C ALA A 26 -8.01 6.34 -12.20
N ASP A 27 -9.02 5.73 -11.60
CA ASP A 27 -10.10 6.41 -10.90
C ASP A 27 -9.72 6.67 -9.44
N LYS A 28 -9.24 7.89 -9.15
CA LYS A 28 -8.83 8.28 -7.80
C LYS A 28 -9.98 8.43 -6.80
N SER A 29 -11.24 8.30 -7.24
CA SER A 29 -12.36 8.14 -6.32
C SER A 29 -12.47 6.72 -5.77
N GLN A 30 -11.82 5.74 -6.42
CA GLN A 30 -11.80 4.32 -6.04
C GLN A 30 -10.44 3.86 -5.53
N VAL A 31 -9.35 4.27 -6.18
CA VAL A 31 -8.00 3.79 -5.87
C VAL A 31 -7.05 4.97 -5.77
N LEU A 32 -6.58 5.24 -4.56
CA LEU A 32 -5.48 6.16 -4.36
C LEU A 32 -4.16 5.40 -4.45
N THR A 33 -3.14 6.02 -5.06
CA THR A 33 -1.83 5.41 -5.28
C THR A 33 -0.74 6.24 -4.59
N GLU A 34 0.21 5.57 -3.92
CA GLU A 34 1.38 6.19 -3.25
C GLU A 34 1.01 7.26 -2.21
N ILE A 35 -0.01 7.00 -1.40
CA ILE A 35 -0.54 8.02 -0.48
C ILE A 35 0.12 7.96 0.89
N SER A 36 0.68 9.10 1.31
CA SER A 36 1.14 9.28 2.68
C SER A 36 -0.01 9.58 3.62
N ILE A 37 0.14 9.20 4.89
CA ILE A 37 -0.89 9.47 5.89
C ILE A 37 -1.09 10.96 6.19
N ARG A 38 -0.14 11.82 5.79
CA ARG A 38 -0.26 13.28 5.90
C ARG A 38 -1.22 13.83 4.87
N ASP A 39 -1.41 13.12 3.76
CA ASP A 39 -2.29 13.55 2.67
C ASP A 39 -3.75 13.09 2.91
N MET A 40 -3.98 12.20 3.89
CA MET A 40 -5.31 11.70 4.26
C MET A 40 -5.84 12.27 5.58
N THR A 41 -5.57 13.57 5.84
CA THR A 41 -6.08 14.28 7.03
C THR A 41 -7.60 14.17 7.20
N TRP A 42 -8.34 13.93 6.12
CA TRP A 42 -9.79 13.78 6.09
C TRP A 42 -10.31 12.38 6.49
N ILE A 43 -9.46 11.34 6.54
CA ILE A 43 -9.86 9.95 6.87
C ILE A 43 -9.40 9.51 8.27
N VAL A 44 -8.55 10.29 8.94
CA VAL A 44 -7.84 9.81 10.15
C VAL A 44 -8.84 9.44 11.26
N ALA A 45 -8.86 8.16 11.61
CA ALA A 45 -9.79 7.63 12.61
C ALA A 45 -9.24 7.68 14.04
N GLU A 46 -7.90 7.71 14.19
CA GLU A 46 -7.23 7.89 15.48
C GLU A 46 -6.62 9.30 15.57
N PRO A 47 -6.58 9.93 16.77
CA PRO A 47 -5.84 11.17 16.95
C PRO A 47 -4.39 10.95 16.50
N VAL A 48 -3.79 11.94 15.82
CA VAL A 48 -2.43 11.82 15.27
C VAL A 48 -1.43 11.64 16.41
N VAL A 49 -1.24 10.41 16.86
CA VAL A 49 -0.11 10.02 17.69
C VAL A 49 1.09 10.16 16.78
N ARG A 50 1.94 11.14 17.06
CA ARG A 50 3.27 11.23 16.46
C ARG A 50 4.08 10.05 16.99
N TYR A 51 3.81 8.84 16.48
CA TYR A 51 4.83 7.81 16.44
C TYR A 51 6.06 8.51 15.88
N ARG A 52 7.19 8.49 16.59
CA ARG A 52 8.46 9.02 16.10
C ARG A 52 8.67 8.41 14.72
N VAL A 53 8.30 9.18 13.70
CA VAL A 53 8.45 8.82 12.30
C VAL A 53 9.95 8.83 12.11
N GLN A 54 10.58 7.67 12.29
CA GLN A 54 11.98 7.53 11.95
C GLN A 54 12.07 7.91 10.48
N SER A 55 12.92 8.87 10.16
CA SER A 55 13.22 9.23 8.78
C SER A 55 13.52 7.93 8.01
N ALA A 56 12.99 7.82 6.78
CA ALA A 56 13.11 6.63 5.94
C ALA A 56 14.51 6.02 6.08
N THR A 57 14.61 4.86 6.72
CA THR A 57 15.88 4.16 6.86
C THR A 57 15.98 3.23 5.67
N LYS A 58 16.96 3.47 4.80
CA LYS A 58 17.27 2.53 3.71
C LYS A 58 17.79 1.24 4.31
N THR A 59 17.17 0.13 3.97
CA THR A 59 17.75 -1.19 4.24
C THR A 59 19.01 -1.36 3.38
N LYS A 60 19.89 -2.28 3.76
CA LYS A 60 21.13 -2.58 3.03
C LYS A 60 20.87 -3.03 1.58
N ASP A 61 19.63 -3.46 1.28
CA ASP A 61 19.18 -3.95 -0.02
C ASP A 61 18.55 -2.86 -0.90
N GLY A 62 18.56 -1.60 -0.44
CA GLY A 62 18.02 -0.44 -1.15
C GLY A 62 16.52 -0.21 -0.95
N ASP A 63 15.85 -1.03 -0.14
CA ASP A 63 14.43 -0.85 0.16
C ASP A 63 14.25 0.26 1.20
N GLU A 64 13.31 1.17 0.96
CA GLU A 64 12.96 2.21 1.94
C GLU A 64 11.94 1.65 2.93
N ILE A 65 12.22 1.79 4.24
CA ILE A 65 11.18 1.69 5.26
C ILE A 65 10.34 2.97 5.14
N SER A 66 9.35 2.99 4.26
CA SER A 66 8.48 4.13 4.03
C SER A 66 7.58 4.32 5.24
N THR A 67 7.81 5.44 5.93
CA THR A 67 7.17 5.72 7.20
C THR A 67 5.77 6.29 7.00
N GLY A 68 4.83 5.39 6.74
CA GLY A 68 3.40 5.68 6.68
C GLY A 68 2.90 6.10 5.29
N ARG A 69 3.41 5.46 4.23
CA ARG A 69 2.83 5.48 2.88
C ARG A 69 2.29 4.09 2.57
N ALA A 70 1.15 4.02 1.90
CA ALA A 70 0.65 2.80 1.27
C ALA A 70 0.75 2.95 -0.25
N ASP A 71 1.05 1.87 -0.95
CA ASP A 71 1.12 1.87 -2.41
C ASP A 71 -0.26 2.02 -3.03
N TYR A 72 -1.27 1.37 -2.45
CA TYR A 72 -2.66 1.57 -2.83
C TYR A 72 -3.57 1.69 -1.60
N VAL A 73 -4.56 2.56 -1.71
CA VAL A 73 -5.70 2.65 -0.79
C VAL A 73 -6.97 2.50 -1.61
N LEU A 74 -7.74 1.46 -1.32
CA LEU A 74 -9.05 1.26 -1.95
C LEU A 74 -10.07 2.12 -1.21
N LEU A 75 -11.02 2.71 -1.92
CA LEU A 75 -12.06 3.58 -1.40
C LEU A 75 -13.44 3.08 -1.83
N ASN A 76 -14.33 2.89 -0.87
CA ASN A 76 -15.73 2.61 -1.23
C ASN A 76 -16.45 3.89 -1.70
N ARG A 77 -17.70 3.74 -2.15
CA ARG A 77 -18.55 4.86 -2.61
C ARG A 77 -18.79 5.98 -1.59
N ARG A 78 -18.47 5.75 -0.31
CA ARG A 78 -18.56 6.75 0.78
C ARG A 78 -17.19 7.36 1.14
N GLY A 79 -16.14 7.08 0.36
CA GLY A 79 -14.78 7.52 0.62
C GLY A 79 -14.11 6.83 1.82
N ARG A 80 -14.72 5.77 2.39
CA ARG A 80 -14.09 5.02 3.48
C ARG A 80 -13.15 3.97 2.90
N PRO A 81 -11.96 3.75 3.49
CA PRO A 81 -11.03 2.77 2.97
C PRO A 81 -11.35 1.35 3.47
N PRO A 82 -11.89 0.43 2.64
CA PRO A 82 -12.01 -0.97 3.05
C PRO A 82 -10.65 -1.67 3.16
N ALA A 83 -9.65 -1.26 2.38
CA ALA A 83 -8.37 -1.94 2.37
C ALA A 83 -7.21 -1.02 1.96
N ILE A 84 -6.01 -1.40 2.39
CA ILE A 84 -4.75 -0.93 1.83
C ILE A 84 -4.02 -2.07 1.13
N ILE A 85 -3.16 -1.73 0.19
CA ILE A 85 -2.27 -2.69 -0.48
C ILE A 85 -0.85 -2.16 -0.36
N GLU A 86 0.06 -3.02 0.08
CA GLU A 86 1.49 -2.78 0.09
C GLU A 86 2.13 -3.71 -0.94
N ALA A 87 2.80 -3.10 -1.92
CA ALA A 87 3.44 -3.77 -3.04
C ALA A 87 4.92 -3.97 -2.76
N LYS A 88 5.48 -5.07 -3.26
CA LYS A 88 6.92 -5.29 -3.35
C LYS A 88 7.29 -5.74 -4.75
N ARG A 89 8.55 -5.54 -5.14
CA ARG A 89 9.09 -6.14 -6.38
C ARG A 89 8.93 -7.67 -6.33
N SER A 90 8.77 -8.32 -7.48
CA SER A 90 8.41 -9.75 -7.56
C SER A 90 9.39 -10.71 -6.87
N ALA A 91 10.66 -10.31 -6.70
CA ALA A 91 11.67 -11.11 -6.00
C ALA A 91 11.59 -11.03 -4.45
N ILE A 92 10.73 -10.19 -3.89
CA ILE A 92 10.60 -10.02 -2.43
C ILE A 92 9.34 -10.75 -1.94
N GLU A 93 9.48 -11.44 -0.81
CA GLU A 93 8.37 -12.04 -0.07
C GLU A 93 7.46 -10.92 0.50
N PRO A 94 6.19 -10.80 0.08
CA PRO A 94 5.34 -9.68 0.46
C PRO A 94 5.06 -9.59 1.96
N TYR A 95 5.03 -10.74 2.65
CA TYR A 95 4.74 -10.81 4.07
C TYR A 95 5.74 -9.99 4.92
N THR A 96 6.94 -9.73 4.40
CA THR A 96 7.94 -8.86 5.04
C THR A 96 7.41 -7.44 5.30
N ALA A 97 6.45 -6.98 4.51
CA ALA A 97 5.89 -5.63 4.62
C ALA A 97 4.81 -5.49 5.71
N LYS A 98 4.41 -6.59 6.36
CA LYS A 98 3.36 -6.61 7.40
C LYS A 98 3.59 -5.59 8.51
N GLN A 99 4.83 -5.45 8.99
CA GLN A 99 5.15 -4.53 10.08
C GLN A 99 4.99 -3.06 9.68
N GLN A 100 5.15 -2.74 8.39
CA GLN A 100 4.97 -1.39 7.86
C GLN A 100 3.50 -1.09 7.55
N ALA A 101 2.76 -2.07 7.00
CA ALA A 101 1.37 -1.89 6.60
C ALA A 101 0.41 -1.74 7.79
N LEU A 102 0.63 -2.51 8.88
CA LEU A 102 -0.30 -2.58 10.01
C LEU A 102 -0.54 -1.24 10.72
N PRO A 103 0.48 -0.44 11.07
CA PRO A 103 0.26 0.88 11.68
C PRO A 103 -0.52 1.84 10.77
N TYR A 104 -0.28 1.80 9.46
CA TYR A 104 -0.98 2.65 8.51
C TYR A 104 -2.46 2.27 8.41
N ALA A 105 -2.77 0.98 8.24
CA ALA A 105 -4.14 0.49 8.16
C ALA A 105 -4.98 0.87 9.39
N LYS A 106 -4.40 0.69 10.60
CA LYS A 106 -5.04 1.07 11.86
C LYS A 106 -5.41 2.54 11.89
N LYS A 107 -4.47 3.41 11.52
CA LYS A 107 -4.66 4.86 11.60
C LYS A 107 -5.73 5.41 10.66
N ILE A 108 -5.97 4.74 9.53
CA ILE A 108 -7.02 5.10 8.57
C ILE A 108 -8.28 4.25 8.73
N ALA A 109 -8.33 3.40 9.76
CA ALA A 109 -9.38 2.41 10.03
C ALA A 109 -9.72 1.52 8.81
N ALA A 110 -8.71 1.12 8.04
CA ALA A 110 -8.85 0.13 7.00
C ALA A 110 -8.87 -1.28 7.64
N PRO A 111 -9.97 -2.05 7.50
CA PRO A 111 -10.10 -3.36 8.11
C PRO A 111 -9.25 -4.44 7.42
N PHE A 112 -8.88 -4.24 6.16
CA PHE A 112 -8.10 -5.21 5.38
C PHE A 112 -6.75 -4.64 4.95
N ILE A 113 -5.74 -5.53 4.91
CA ILE A 113 -4.41 -5.25 4.38
C ILE A 113 -4.13 -6.36 3.38
N PHE A 114 -3.73 -5.99 2.17
CA PHE A 114 -3.21 -6.92 1.18
C PHE A 114 -1.71 -6.70 1.03
N LEU A 115 -0.93 -7.77 1.06
CA LEU A 115 0.51 -7.75 0.82
C LEU A 115 0.79 -8.53 -0.45
N THR A 116 1.39 -7.90 -1.47
CA THR A 116 1.60 -8.58 -2.76
C THR A 116 2.89 -8.16 -3.47
N ASN A 117 3.36 -9.05 -4.35
CA ASN A 117 4.44 -8.79 -5.29
C ASN A 117 4.02 -9.03 -6.77
N GLY A 118 2.71 -9.12 -7.00
CA GLY A 118 2.09 -9.41 -8.30
C GLY A 118 1.89 -10.91 -8.59
N GLU A 119 2.65 -11.80 -7.94
CA GLU A 119 2.48 -13.26 -8.12
C GLU A 119 1.67 -13.90 -6.99
N ILE A 120 1.91 -13.46 -5.75
CA ILE A 120 1.20 -13.94 -4.55
C ILE A 120 0.57 -12.77 -3.79
N ILE A 121 -0.53 -13.04 -3.11
CA ILE A 121 -1.30 -12.08 -2.32
C ILE A 121 -1.63 -12.72 -0.98
N TYR A 122 -1.35 -12.00 0.12
CA TYR A 122 -1.80 -12.33 1.48
C TYR A 122 -2.82 -11.33 1.98
#